data_AF-A0A350WYC1-F1
#
_entry.id   AF-A0A350WYC1-F1
#
_cell.length_a   1.000
_cell.length_b   1.000
_cell.length_c   1.000
_cell.angle_alpha   90.00
_cell.angle_beta   90.00
_cell.angle_gamma   90.00
#
_symmetry.space_group_name_H-M   'P 1'
#
loop_
_entity.id
_entity.type
_entity.pdbx_description
1 polymer ?
#
loop_
_entity_poly.entity_id
_entity_poly.type
_entity_poly.pdbx_seq_one_letter_code
_entity_poly.pdbx_strand_id
1 'polypeptide(L)'
;MKQRFQFLLILPLCLISITSHAQTNTNLTSIKYGQHTKDETVVTNFNVLLQQSVDPTVLTTYINKHIQQVTNETAYHMVKDLVQSLKNYKQALYQKLDQPLTQKALITQFPNHIEKSDLNSIENTTLRHLLTNDIYNKGFTLNLIHGQYVPVINEQELEKYYLFLTPAQIQSIRVSLAL
;
A
#
# COMPACT_ATOMS: atom_id res chain seq x y z
N MET A 1 -63.19 20.26 18.09
CA MET A 1 -62.83 20.40 19.52
C MET A 1 -61.31 20.29 19.60
N LYS A 2 -60.52 21.38 19.69
CA LYS A 2 -60.16 22.16 20.90
C LYS A 2 -59.78 21.21 22.05
N GLN A 3 -58.55 21.17 22.57
CA GLN A 3 -57.76 22.29 23.10
C GLN A 3 -56.25 22.03 23.02
N ARG A 4 -55.50 23.12 22.79
CA ARG A 4 -54.05 23.25 23.00
C ARG A 4 -53.80 23.58 24.48
N PHE A 5 -52.88 22.88 25.14
CA PHE A 5 -52.37 23.28 26.45
C PHE A 5 -51.03 24.01 26.25
N GLN A 6 -51.08 25.34 26.35
CA GLN A 6 -49.92 26.17 26.64
C GLN A 6 -49.79 26.23 28.16
N PHE A 7 -48.66 25.76 28.71
CA PHE A 7 -48.19 26.22 30.01
C PHE A 7 -46.83 26.89 29.84
N LEU A 8 -46.90 28.20 29.98
CA LEU A 8 -45.82 29.15 30.14
C LEU A 8 -45.39 29.07 31.62
N LEU A 9 -44.14 28.73 31.91
CA LEU A 9 -43.58 28.92 33.25
C LEU A 9 -42.19 29.55 33.14
N ILE A 10 -42.02 30.60 33.93
CA ILE A 10 -41.05 31.69 33.81
C ILE A 10 -40.03 31.59 34.96
N LEU A 11 -38.73 31.70 34.61
CA LEU A 11 -37.53 32.13 35.39
C LEU A 11 -37.05 31.31 36.63
N PRO A 12 -35.78 31.45 37.11
CA PRO A 12 -34.81 32.52 36.84
C PRO A 12 -33.35 32.14 36.45
N LEU A 13 -32.68 33.15 35.88
CA LEU A 13 -31.23 33.33 35.72
C LEU A 13 -30.45 33.05 37.03
N CYS A 14 -29.39 32.24 36.94
CA CYS A 14 -28.26 32.30 37.86
C CYS A 14 -27.00 32.66 37.06
N LEU A 15 -26.59 33.92 37.19
CA LEU A 15 -25.25 34.40 36.86
C LEU A 15 -24.25 33.82 37.86
N ILE A 16 -23.28 33.05 37.38
CA ILE A 16 -22.07 32.76 38.15
C ILE A 16 -20.88 33.25 37.32
N SER A 17 -20.38 34.41 37.71
CA SER A 17 -19.08 34.93 37.31
C SER A 17 -18.00 34.23 38.14
N ILE A 18 -17.08 33.52 37.50
CA ILE A 18 -15.77 33.21 38.10
C ILE A 18 -14.71 33.70 37.13
N THR A 19 -14.08 34.81 37.50
CA THR A 19 -12.81 35.28 36.95
C THR A 19 -11.68 34.44 37.54
N SER A 20 -10.91 33.76 36.69
CA SER A 20 -9.59 33.25 37.06
C SER A 20 -8.56 33.86 36.11
N HIS A 21 -7.86 34.87 36.62
CA HIS A 21 -6.60 35.35 36.07
C HIS A 21 -5.49 34.37 36.50
N ALA A 22 -4.81 33.77 35.54
CA ALA A 22 -3.46 33.25 35.72
C ALA A 22 -2.68 33.47 34.41
N GLN A 23 -1.81 34.47 34.41
CA GLN A 23 -0.72 34.58 33.45
C GLN A 23 0.31 33.50 33.76
N THR A 24 0.78 32.79 32.73
CA THR A 24 2.20 32.45 32.60
C THR A 24 2.54 32.24 31.13
N ASN A 25 3.57 32.97 30.68
CA ASN A 25 4.24 32.78 29.40
C ASN A 25 4.78 31.36 29.28
N THR A 26 4.51 30.69 28.16
CA THR A 26 5.38 29.64 27.64
C THR A 26 5.62 29.84 26.15
N ASN A 27 6.90 30.02 25.86
CA ASN A 27 7.52 29.87 24.56
C ASN A 27 7.36 28.39 24.09
N LEU A 28 7.36 28.17 22.77
CA LEU A 28 7.42 26.89 22.03
C LEU A 28 6.13 26.07 21.83
N THR A 29 5.65 26.01 20.57
CA THR A 29 5.32 24.77 19.83
C THR A 29 4.75 25.10 18.43
N SER A 30 5.59 25.57 17.51
CA SER A 30 5.25 25.67 16.08
C SER A 30 5.87 24.53 15.26
N ILE A 31 5.71 23.27 15.69
CA ILE A 31 6.12 22.11 14.89
C ILE A 31 5.34 20.85 15.30
N LYS A 32 4.18 20.59 14.67
CA LYS A 32 3.59 19.24 14.45
C LYS A 32 2.15 19.23 13.89
N TYR A 33 1.41 20.33 14.01
CA TYR A 33 -0.02 20.32 13.61
C TYR A 33 -0.26 20.12 12.11
N GLY A 34 0.65 20.55 11.23
CA GLY A 34 0.48 20.40 9.77
C GLY A 34 0.92 19.04 9.19
N GLN A 35 1.68 18.25 9.94
CA GLN A 35 2.19 16.94 9.46
C GLN A 35 1.22 15.81 9.81
N HIS A 36 0.56 15.89 10.97
CA HIS A 36 -0.43 14.90 11.42
C HIS A 36 -1.64 14.82 10.47
N THR A 37 -2.14 15.97 10.00
CA THR A 37 -3.30 16.03 9.11
C THR A 37 -3.01 15.52 7.70
N LYS A 38 -1.77 15.70 7.21
CA LYS A 38 -1.32 15.15 5.93
C LYS A 38 -1.13 13.64 6.02
N ASP A 39 -0.52 13.15 7.09
CA ASP A 39 -0.34 11.71 7.35
C ASP A 39 -1.69 10.99 7.40
N GLU A 40 -2.65 11.52 8.17
CA GLU A 40 -4.02 11.01 8.26
C GLU A 40 -4.71 10.96 6.90
N THR A 41 -4.64 12.06 6.13
CA THR A 41 -5.27 12.12 4.80
C THR A 41 -4.67 11.07 3.86
N VAL A 42 -3.34 10.90 3.88
CA VAL A 42 -2.66 9.90 3.04
C VAL A 42 -3.10 8.49 3.43
N VAL A 43 -3.18 8.18 4.73
CA VAL A 43 -3.61 6.87 5.24
C VAL A 43 -5.08 6.59 4.89
N THR A 44 -5.97 7.55 5.09
CA THR A 44 -7.40 7.38 4.76
C THR A 44 -7.58 7.03 3.29
N ASN A 45 -6.96 7.79 2.39
CA ASN A 45 -7.04 7.55 0.96
C ASN A 45 -6.37 6.21 0.56
N PHE A 46 -5.26 5.84 1.19
CA PHE A 46 -4.62 4.53 0.97
C PHE A 46 -5.55 3.38 1.38
N ASN A 47 -6.22 3.48 2.53
CA ASN A 47 -7.14 2.46 3.00
C ASN A 47 -8.36 2.30 2.08
N VAL A 48 -8.84 3.38 1.47
CA VAL A 48 -9.88 3.31 0.43
C VAL A 48 -9.41 2.47 -0.76
N LEU A 49 -8.15 2.63 -1.19
CA LEU A 49 -7.58 1.80 -2.26
C LEU A 49 -7.48 0.34 -1.85
N LEU A 50 -7.08 0.02 -0.61
CA LEU A 50 -7.01 -1.36 -0.14
C LEU A 50 -8.37 -2.08 -0.18
N GLN A 51 -9.46 -1.37 0.13
CA GLN A 51 -10.82 -1.94 0.16
C GLN A 51 -11.37 -2.28 -1.23
N GLN A 52 -10.84 -1.66 -2.29
CA GLN A 52 -11.34 -1.83 -3.65
C GLN A 52 -10.74 -3.06 -4.38
N SER A 53 -10.00 -3.94 -3.69
CA SER A 53 -9.28 -5.09 -4.28
C SER A 53 -8.37 -4.66 -5.44
N VAL A 54 -7.59 -3.62 -5.18
CA VAL A 54 -6.92 -2.89 -6.26
C VAL A 54 -5.64 -3.60 -6.69
N ASP A 55 -5.42 -3.59 -8.00
CA ASP A 55 -4.17 -3.90 -8.67
C ASP A 55 -2.94 -3.36 -7.90
N PRO A 56 -1.93 -4.20 -7.58
CA PRO A 56 -0.74 -3.79 -6.84
C PRO A 56 0.00 -2.57 -7.44
N THR A 57 -0.15 -2.34 -8.74
CA THR A 57 0.42 -1.17 -9.43
C THR A 57 -0.17 0.15 -8.96
N VAL A 58 -1.44 0.18 -8.59
CA VAL A 58 -2.10 1.40 -8.07
C VAL A 58 -1.60 1.70 -6.67
N LEU A 59 -1.47 0.69 -5.82
CA LEU A 59 -0.89 0.84 -4.48
C LEU A 59 0.56 1.34 -4.58
N THR A 60 1.35 0.75 -5.46
CA THR A 60 2.73 1.17 -5.74
C THR A 60 2.78 2.62 -6.21
N THR A 61 1.92 3.01 -7.16
CA THR A 61 1.83 4.38 -7.66
C THR A 61 1.48 5.36 -6.55
N TYR A 62 0.52 4.99 -5.71
CA TYR A 62 0.11 5.81 -4.58
C TYR A 62 1.24 5.98 -3.56
N ILE A 63 1.90 4.88 -3.18
CA ILE A 63 3.03 4.89 -2.24
C ILE A 63 4.16 5.75 -2.79
N ASN A 64 4.58 5.56 -4.04
CA ASN A 64 5.63 6.36 -4.68
C ASN A 64 5.36 7.87 -4.58
N LYS A 65 4.09 8.28 -4.71
CA LYS A 65 3.69 9.68 -4.67
C LYS A 65 3.66 10.28 -3.26
N HIS A 66 3.36 9.47 -2.25
CA HIS A 66 3.01 9.97 -0.91
C HIS A 66 3.93 9.51 0.22
N ILE A 67 4.81 8.53 0.02
CA ILE A 67 5.64 7.96 1.10
C ILE A 67 6.58 8.98 1.76
N GLN A 68 7.00 10.02 1.05
CA GLN A 68 7.84 11.09 1.60
C GLN A 68 7.07 12.05 2.53
N GLN A 69 5.74 11.97 2.55
CA GLN A 69 4.85 12.91 3.27
C GLN A 69 4.35 12.33 4.59
N VAL A 70 4.67 11.06 4.87
CA VAL A 70 4.14 10.29 5.99
C VAL A 70 5.23 10.00 7.02
N THR A 71 4.82 9.56 8.20
CA THR A 71 5.77 9.09 9.21
C THR A 71 6.38 7.73 8.81
N ASN A 72 7.51 7.35 9.39
CA ASN A 72 8.11 6.03 9.15
C ASN A 72 7.15 4.88 9.52
N GLU A 73 6.31 5.07 10.55
CA GLU A 73 5.33 4.07 10.96
C GLU A 73 4.23 3.91 9.90
N THR A 74 3.70 5.03 9.42
CA THR A 74 2.73 5.02 8.32
C THR A 74 3.34 4.44 7.03
N ALA A 75 4.56 4.83 6.67
CA ALA A 75 5.28 4.27 5.53
C ALA A 75 5.43 2.75 5.66
N TYR A 76 5.79 2.26 6.86
CA TYR A 76 5.89 0.84 7.14
C TYR A 76 4.57 0.10 6.91
N HIS A 77 3.45 0.62 7.43
CA HIS A 77 2.14 0.03 7.20
C HIS A 77 1.77 0.00 5.72
N MET A 78 1.99 1.10 4.99
CA MET A 78 1.71 1.16 3.55
C MET A 78 2.52 0.12 2.76
N VAL A 79 3.82 -0.03 3.06
CA VAL A 79 4.68 -1.03 2.41
C VAL A 79 4.26 -2.45 2.79
N LYS A 80 3.91 -2.70 4.05
CA LYS A 80 3.44 -4.00 4.51
C LYS A 80 2.15 -4.42 3.80
N ASP A 81 1.20 -3.50 3.63
CA ASP A 81 -0.05 -3.77 2.93
C ASP A 81 0.16 -3.95 1.42
N LEU A 82 1.11 -3.22 0.82
CA LEU A 82 1.56 -3.50 -0.55
C LEU A 82 2.11 -4.93 -0.68
N VAL A 83 2.98 -5.37 0.24
CA VAL A 83 3.51 -6.74 0.25
C VAL A 83 2.38 -7.76 0.37
N GLN A 84 1.39 -7.52 1.23
CA GLN A 84 0.24 -8.39 1.34
C GLN A 84 -0.60 -8.43 0.05
N SER A 85 -0.81 -7.28 -0.60
CA SER A 85 -1.50 -7.21 -1.88
C SER A 85 -0.75 -7.97 -2.98
N LEU A 86 0.58 -7.83 -3.05
CA LEU A 86 1.43 -8.61 -3.96
C LEU A 86 1.31 -10.11 -3.69
N LYS A 87 1.32 -10.54 -2.42
CA LYS A 87 1.10 -11.95 -2.07
C LYS A 87 -0.25 -12.47 -2.55
N ASN A 88 -1.32 -11.70 -2.37
CA ASN A 88 -2.65 -12.07 -2.83
C ASN A 88 -2.70 -12.17 -4.36
N TYR A 89 -2.09 -11.20 -5.06
CA TYR A 89 -2.03 -11.18 -6.52
C TYR A 89 -1.17 -12.32 -7.10
N LYS A 90 -0.10 -12.71 -6.39
CA LYS A 90 0.79 -13.83 -6.75
C LYS A 90 0.00 -15.11 -7.03
N GLN A 91 -1.06 -15.39 -6.25
CA GLN A 91 -1.87 -16.59 -6.42
C GLN A 91 -2.63 -16.61 -7.75
N ALA A 92 -3.13 -15.46 -8.21
CA ALA A 92 -3.74 -15.35 -9.53
C ALA A 92 -2.71 -15.53 -10.66
N LEU A 93 -1.47 -15.06 -10.46
CA LEU A 93 -0.38 -15.27 -11.40
C LEU A 93 0.03 -16.73 -11.51
N TYR A 94 0.08 -17.46 -10.40
CA TYR A 94 0.33 -18.90 -10.40
C TYR A 94 -0.66 -19.63 -11.31
N GLN A 95 -1.96 -19.35 -11.21
CA GLN A 95 -2.97 -20.00 -12.05
C GLN A 95 -2.80 -19.72 -13.55
N LYS A 96 -2.39 -18.49 -13.90
CA LYS A 96 -2.08 -18.11 -15.29
C LYS A 96 -0.83 -18.82 -15.82
N LEU A 97 0.18 -18.98 -14.98
CA LEU A 97 1.45 -19.59 -15.33
C LEU A 97 1.40 -21.12 -15.35
N ASP A 98 0.61 -21.75 -14.49
CA ASP A 98 0.52 -23.22 -14.35
C ASP A 98 -0.14 -23.92 -15.56
N GLN A 99 -0.60 -23.15 -16.54
CA GLN A 99 -1.10 -23.70 -17.80
C GLN A 99 0.03 -24.43 -18.56
N PRO A 100 -0.15 -25.71 -18.94
CA PRO A 100 0.91 -26.50 -19.57
C PRO A 100 1.52 -25.87 -20.82
N LEU A 101 0.70 -25.21 -21.64
CA LEU A 101 1.17 -24.50 -22.83
C LEU A 101 2.01 -23.27 -22.48
N THR A 102 1.66 -22.55 -21.42
CA THR A 102 2.44 -21.40 -20.91
C THR A 102 3.78 -21.87 -20.38
N GLN A 103 3.81 -22.89 -19.51
CA GLN A 103 5.06 -23.45 -19.00
C GLN A 103 5.96 -23.95 -20.13
N LYS A 104 5.41 -24.70 -21.08
CA LYS A 104 6.18 -25.19 -22.23
C LYS A 104 6.76 -24.04 -23.05
N ALA A 105 5.98 -22.99 -23.31
CA ALA A 105 6.45 -21.82 -24.06
C ALA A 105 7.58 -21.10 -23.32
N LEU A 106 7.42 -20.90 -22.00
CA LEU A 106 8.45 -20.28 -21.15
C LEU A 106 9.74 -21.09 -21.13
N ILE A 107 9.67 -22.41 -20.92
CA ILE A 107 10.85 -23.28 -20.86
C ILE A 107 11.55 -23.39 -22.22
N THR A 108 10.77 -23.45 -23.31
CA THR A 108 11.34 -23.55 -24.66
C THR A 108 12.10 -22.28 -25.04
N GLN A 109 11.54 -21.12 -24.71
CA GLN A 109 12.16 -19.84 -25.05
C GLN A 109 13.25 -19.45 -24.06
N PHE A 110 13.09 -19.82 -22.79
CA PHE A 110 13.95 -19.45 -21.69
C PHE A 110 14.26 -20.69 -20.84
N PRO A 111 15.27 -21.49 -21.21
CA PRO A 111 15.54 -22.75 -20.51
C PRO A 111 16.13 -22.57 -19.10
N ASN A 112 16.73 -21.40 -18.81
CA ASN A 112 17.51 -21.18 -17.58
C ASN A 112 16.91 -20.07 -16.69
N HIS A 113 16.72 -18.88 -17.25
CA HIS A 113 16.21 -17.71 -16.54
C HIS A 113 15.56 -16.73 -17.51
N ILE A 114 14.77 -15.80 -16.98
CA ILE A 114 14.11 -14.72 -17.72
C ILE A 114 14.43 -13.40 -17.04
N GLU A 115 14.94 -12.44 -17.81
CA GLU A 115 15.14 -11.07 -17.37
C GLU A 115 14.17 -10.10 -18.04
N LYS A 116 14.00 -8.92 -17.43
CA LYS A 116 13.13 -7.87 -17.98
C LYS A 116 13.60 -7.37 -19.35
N SER A 117 14.91 -7.38 -19.57
CA SER A 117 15.57 -7.06 -20.85
C SER A 117 15.13 -7.99 -21.99
N ASP A 118 14.81 -9.25 -21.68
CA ASP A 118 14.48 -10.27 -22.68
C ASP A 118 13.08 -10.08 -23.27
N LEU A 119 12.19 -9.36 -22.58
CA LEU A 119 10.76 -9.31 -22.92
C LEU A 119 10.48 -8.77 -24.33
N ASN A 120 11.32 -7.86 -24.82
CA ASN A 120 11.16 -7.25 -26.14
C ASN A 120 11.45 -8.24 -27.28
N SER A 121 12.21 -9.31 -27.01
CA SER A 121 12.56 -10.34 -27.99
C SER A 121 11.46 -11.40 -28.18
N ILE A 122 10.40 -11.38 -27.36
CA ILE A 122 9.34 -12.37 -27.42
C ILE A 122 8.42 -12.11 -28.60
N GLU A 123 8.41 -13.02 -29.57
CA GLU A 123 7.53 -12.96 -30.74
C GLU A 123 6.06 -13.26 -30.39
N ASN A 124 5.83 -14.24 -29.50
CA ASN A 124 4.50 -14.59 -29.03
C ASN A 124 3.88 -13.43 -28.24
N THR A 125 2.93 -12.73 -28.85
CA THR A 125 2.32 -11.52 -28.29
C THR A 125 1.58 -11.78 -26.98
N THR A 126 0.91 -12.93 -26.86
CA THR A 126 0.21 -13.34 -25.63
C THR A 126 1.20 -13.57 -24.50
N LEU A 127 2.28 -14.31 -24.76
CA LEU A 127 3.33 -14.56 -23.75
C LEU A 127 4.02 -13.26 -23.34
N ARG A 128 4.36 -12.41 -24.31
CA ARG A 128 4.94 -11.09 -24.06
C ARG A 128 4.03 -10.22 -23.20
N HIS A 129 2.73 -10.22 -23.49
CA HIS A 129 1.73 -9.48 -22.71
C HIS A 129 1.65 -9.99 -21.27
N LEU A 130 1.57 -11.31 -21.07
CA LEU A 130 1.59 -11.91 -19.74
C LEU A 130 2.84 -11.49 -18.96
N LEU A 131 4.03 -11.66 -19.55
CA LEU A 131 5.27 -11.32 -18.85
C LEU A 131 5.40 -9.83 -18.57
N THR A 132 5.09 -8.98 -19.55
CA THR A 132 5.25 -7.53 -19.39
C THR A 132 4.22 -6.96 -18.43
N ASN A 133 2.94 -7.22 -18.65
CA ASN A 133 1.84 -6.51 -17.99
C ASN A 133 1.37 -7.18 -16.71
N ASP A 134 1.49 -8.50 -16.61
CA ASP A 134 1.03 -9.23 -15.43
C ASP A 134 2.16 -9.59 -14.46
N ILE A 135 3.40 -9.73 -14.94
CA ILE A 135 4.55 -10.10 -14.10
C ILE A 135 5.43 -8.88 -13.80
N TYR A 136 6.24 -8.43 -14.76
CA TYR A 136 7.33 -7.49 -14.49
C TYR A 136 6.84 -6.08 -14.15
N ASN A 137 5.79 -5.59 -14.80
CA ASN A 137 5.23 -4.27 -14.46
C ASN A 137 4.44 -4.26 -13.14
N LYS A 138 4.16 -5.42 -12.56
CA LYS A 138 3.40 -5.56 -11.32
C LYS A 138 4.28 -5.86 -10.10
N GLY A 139 5.60 -5.76 -10.25
CA GLY A 139 6.54 -5.99 -9.15
C GLY A 139 6.87 -7.47 -8.91
N PHE A 140 6.76 -8.31 -9.94
CA PHE A 140 7.17 -9.71 -9.88
C PHE A 140 8.34 -9.98 -10.84
N THR A 141 9.08 -11.04 -10.54
CA THR A 141 9.99 -11.74 -11.46
C THR A 141 9.53 -13.19 -11.60
N LEU A 142 10.19 -13.95 -12.48
CA LEU A 142 9.98 -15.40 -12.59
C LEU A 142 11.23 -16.15 -12.15
N ASN A 143 11.03 -17.20 -11.35
CA ASN A 143 12.07 -18.16 -11.00
C ASN A 143 11.71 -19.54 -11.56
N LEU A 144 12.71 -20.27 -12.05
CA LEU A 144 12.55 -21.66 -12.44
C LEU A 144 12.77 -22.56 -11.22
N ILE A 145 11.70 -23.22 -10.74
CA ILE A 145 11.73 -24.12 -9.60
C ILE A 145 11.18 -25.47 -10.04
N HIS A 146 11.98 -26.54 -9.87
CA HIS A 146 11.63 -27.91 -10.26
C HIS A 146 11.09 -28.03 -11.70
N GLY A 147 11.71 -27.28 -12.64
CA GLY A 147 11.31 -27.29 -14.05
C GLY A 147 10.04 -26.51 -14.37
N GLN A 148 9.56 -25.66 -13.45
CA GLN A 148 8.41 -24.78 -13.66
C GLN A 148 8.74 -23.34 -13.34
N TYR A 149 8.30 -22.42 -14.18
CA TYR A 149 8.38 -20.99 -13.90
C TYR A 149 7.29 -20.57 -12.93
N VAL A 150 7.71 -19.96 -11.82
CA VAL A 150 6.82 -19.46 -10.77
C VAL A 150 7.03 -17.97 -10.53
N PRO A 151 5.97 -17.21 -10.21
CA PRO A 151 6.08 -15.79 -9.92
C PRO A 151 6.66 -15.57 -8.51
N VAL A 152 7.64 -14.67 -8.42
CA VAL A 152 8.27 -14.27 -7.16
C VAL A 152 8.17 -12.76 -7.03
N ILE A 153 7.91 -12.25 -5.82
CA ILE A 153 7.88 -10.81 -5.58
C ILE A 153 9.29 -10.26 -5.79
N ASN A 154 9.42 -9.21 -6.61
CA ASN A 154 10.70 -8.57 -6.84
C ASN A 154 11.08 -7.67 -5.67
N GLU A 155 11.90 -8.16 -4.74
CA GLU A 155 12.35 -7.37 -3.58
C GLU A 155 13.04 -6.06 -4.01
N GLN A 156 13.76 -6.06 -5.14
CA GLN A 156 14.45 -4.87 -5.64
C GLN A 156 13.49 -3.71 -5.91
N GLU A 157 12.24 -4.00 -6.31
CA GLU A 157 11.21 -2.98 -6.50
C GLU A 157 10.74 -2.33 -5.19
N LEU A 158 10.96 -3.00 -4.06
CA LEU A 158 10.60 -2.53 -2.71
C LEU A 158 11.75 -1.78 -2.02
N GLU A 159 13.00 -1.99 -2.45
CA GLU A 159 14.19 -1.39 -1.82
C GLU A 159 14.13 0.14 -1.79
N LYS A 160 13.52 0.77 -2.80
CA LYS A 160 13.31 2.23 -2.83
C LYS A 160 12.53 2.76 -1.63
N TYR A 161 11.74 1.92 -0.96
CA TYR A 161 10.99 2.31 0.23
C TYR A 161 11.79 2.19 1.53
N TYR A 162 12.91 1.46 1.52
CA TYR A 162 13.70 1.20 2.73
C TYR A 162 14.32 2.47 3.32
N LEU A 163 14.50 3.51 2.49
CA LEU A 163 14.92 4.85 2.93
C LEU A 163 13.93 5.51 3.91
N PHE A 164 12.69 5.05 3.96
CA PHE A 164 11.63 5.57 4.84
C PHE A 164 11.34 4.65 6.04
N LEU A 165 12.11 3.57 6.20
CA LEU A 165 11.88 2.54 7.20
C LEU A 165 13.06 2.42 8.16
N THR A 166 12.79 1.90 9.35
CA THR A 166 13.84 1.50 10.29
C THR A 166 14.42 0.12 9.92
N PRO A 167 15.65 -0.22 10.36
CA PRO A 167 16.23 -1.54 10.12
C PRO A 167 15.35 -2.71 10.57
N ALA A 168 14.67 -2.57 11.72
CA ALA A 168 13.76 -3.60 12.23
C ALA A 168 12.53 -3.81 11.32
N GLN A 169 11.97 -2.72 10.79
CA GLN A 169 10.86 -2.78 9.84
C GLN A 169 11.29 -3.41 8.51
N ILE A 170 12.47 -3.05 7.98
CA ILE A 170 13.04 -3.68 6.77
C ILE A 170 13.19 -5.19 6.97
N GLN A 171 13.74 -5.61 8.11
CA GLN A 171 13.89 -7.02 8.43
C GLN A 171 12.53 -7.73 8.50
N SER A 172 11.50 -7.09 9.08
CA SER A 172 10.15 -7.64 9.13
C SER A 172 9.55 -7.84 7.73
N ILE A 173 9.75 -6.88 6.82
CA ILE A 173 9.32 -7.00 5.41
C ILE A 173 10.03 -8.17 4.72
N ARG A 174 11.35 -8.30 4.88
CA ARG A 174 12.12 -9.40 4.29
C ARG A 174 11.67 -10.78 4.76
N VAL A 175 11.44 -10.92 6.06
CA VAL A 175 10.89 -12.15 6.64
C VAL A 175 9.51 -12.46 6.05
N SER A 176 8.66 -11.43 5.88
CA SER A 176 7.37 -11.62 5.21
C SER A 176 7.56 -12.12 3.77
N LEU A 177 8.50 -11.59 2.98
CA LEU A 177 8.71 -12.04 1.60
C LEU A 177 9.14 -13.51 1.49
N ALA A 178 9.84 -14.04 2.50
CA ALA A 178 10.29 -15.43 2.55
C ALA A 178 9.17 -16.44 2.92
N LEU A 179 8.03 -15.96 3.45
CA LEU A 179 6.86 -16.76 3.85
C LEU A 179 5.76 -16.71 2.80
#